data_AF-A0A2U1PSU5-F1
#
_entry.id   AF-A0A2U1PSU5-F1
#
_cell.length_a   1.000
_cell.length_b   1.000
_cell.length_c   1.000
_cell.angle_alpha   90.00
_cell.angle_beta   90.00
_cell.angle_gamma   90.00
#
_symmetry.space_group_name_H-M   'P 1'
#
loop_
_entity.id
_entity.type
_entity.pdbx_description
1 polymer ?
#
loop_
_entity_poly.entity_id
_entity_poly.type
_entity_poly.pdbx_seq_one_letter_code
_entity_poly.pdbx_strand_id
1 'polypeptide(L)'
;MSTVPELGYRSTTRGGDRGGDDGAGVRFIKCCQIPETEAYLINLYDTVLKIMAATTGNEAKISLKILVHKKKNRVLFAEAGSDFVDILFSFMTLPLGTIVRILEKRHDEKMEPLGSLKNLYRSLVDLPVKHLASEESKFMMLNPRSSLYDHCRKLKLIIDDTEPIRHFMCPDCDCTNYGAYFSACNLAKCRHCGKLMNSEIKLKSSTKKGSDLINGSVFVSDVTTFIVTDDLRVIFILLEGALLFKYPLTYMVLSHKHLNQTLVNPRQGTAIEHLTKNDKSTISKQMALKVTLRKSDSKFLFAEADQDFVDFVFGFLEIPLGTLVGKLFNGTTFLESLDNLYASISNMSADGYIKSQDLKDMLIQPQLAWRYVSQNQIFPLNVSNGSLAYCHSYLYYTYSYRDVTYDKTTDPAYEEERFNTLILKDPRVQGRYLKAPAKFLLTDDLILTPLSTFSTIAMLNKLKVPLNDVKELEVTIGIEEGLKILRSSLKSMSALSDALLKRK
;
A
#
# COMPACT_ATOMS: atom_id res chain seq x y z
N MET A 1 -17.72 -34.40 23.75
CA MET A 1 -17.35 -34.97 22.45
C MET A 1 -17.60 -33.92 21.38
N SER A 2 -16.55 -33.43 20.75
CA SER A 2 -16.61 -32.51 19.59
C SER A 2 -15.18 -32.39 19.05
N THR A 3 -14.85 -33.16 18.02
CA THR A 3 -13.48 -33.30 17.50
C THR A 3 -13.08 -32.14 16.62
N VAL A 4 -11.92 -31.53 16.92
CA VAL A 4 -11.22 -30.61 16.01
C VAL A 4 -10.48 -31.44 14.94
N PRO A 5 -10.41 -31.03 13.66
CA PRO A 5 -9.77 -31.84 12.62
C PRO A 5 -8.26 -32.04 12.86
N GLU A 6 -7.79 -33.27 12.71
CA GLU A 6 -6.35 -33.57 12.70
C GLU A 6 -5.71 -33.10 11.39
N LEU A 7 -4.81 -32.12 11.47
CA LEU A 7 -3.87 -31.84 10.38
C LEU A 7 -2.79 -32.93 10.38
N GLY A 8 -2.91 -33.88 9.44
CA GLY A 8 -2.08 -35.09 9.38
C GLY A 8 -0.61 -34.85 9.01
N TYR A 9 0.19 -34.40 9.97
CA TYR A 9 1.65 -34.28 9.82
C TYR A 9 2.32 -35.68 9.78
N ARG A 10 2.71 -36.14 8.58
CA ARG A 10 3.51 -37.38 8.44
C ARG A 10 4.94 -37.18 8.91
N SER A 11 5.29 -37.81 10.04
CA SER A 11 6.67 -37.95 10.51
C SER A 11 7.41 -39.05 9.75
N THR A 12 8.15 -38.69 8.70
CA THR A 12 8.98 -39.64 7.94
C THR A 12 10.32 -39.91 8.62
N THR A 13 10.33 -40.80 9.61
CA THR A 13 11.54 -41.31 10.27
C THR A 13 11.94 -42.70 9.78
N ARG A 14 12.76 -42.77 8.72
CA ARG A 14 13.58 -43.95 8.41
C ARG A 14 14.92 -43.51 7.82
N GLY A 15 16.01 -44.03 8.35
CA GLY A 15 17.36 -43.77 7.85
C GLY A 15 17.65 -44.61 6.61
N GLY A 16 18.41 -44.03 5.67
CA GLY A 16 18.94 -44.70 4.50
C GLY A 16 20.08 -43.84 3.95
N ASP A 17 21.32 -44.31 4.09
CA ASP A 17 22.50 -43.50 3.84
C ASP A 17 22.86 -43.46 2.34
N ARG A 18 22.87 -42.26 1.78
CA ARG A 18 23.52 -41.91 0.50
C ARG A 18 23.55 -40.38 0.32
N GLY A 19 24.67 -39.86 -0.19
CA GLY A 19 24.97 -38.43 -0.19
C GLY A 19 24.10 -37.59 -1.14
N GLY A 20 23.67 -36.45 -0.63
CA GLY A 20 23.00 -35.33 -1.31
C GLY A 20 23.13 -34.07 -0.42
N ASP A 21 23.09 -32.87 -0.99
CA ASP A 21 23.59 -31.65 -0.33
C ASP A 21 22.59 -30.96 0.64
N ASP A 22 21.93 -31.75 1.48
CA ASP A 22 21.00 -31.26 2.54
C ASP A 22 21.74 -30.98 3.88
N GLY A 23 23.05 -30.72 3.82
CA GLY A 23 23.98 -31.01 4.92
C GLY A 23 23.99 -30.07 6.13
N ALA A 24 23.66 -28.78 5.95
CA ALA A 24 23.92 -27.73 6.95
C ALA A 24 22.75 -27.48 7.92
N GLY A 25 21.68 -26.82 7.46
CA GLY A 25 20.66 -26.22 8.34
C GLY A 25 19.89 -27.22 9.23
N VAL A 26 19.69 -28.45 8.76
CA VAL A 26 18.92 -29.47 9.50
C VAL A 26 19.67 -29.98 10.75
N ARG A 27 21.00 -29.87 10.78
CA ARG A 27 21.81 -30.26 11.95
C ARG A 27 21.74 -29.23 13.09
N PHE A 28 21.63 -27.94 12.76
CA PHE A 28 21.67 -26.86 13.75
C PHE A 28 20.54 -26.93 14.78
N ILE A 29 19.29 -27.09 14.34
CA ILE A 29 18.14 -26.94 15.25
C ILE A 29 18.02 -28.15 16.22
N LYS A 30 18.54 -29.33 15.85
CA LYS A 30 18.71 -30.46 16.78
C LYS A 30 19.80 -30.22 17.83
N CYS A 31 20.73 -29.30 17.60
CA CYS A 31 21.90 -29.09 18.46
C CYS A 31 21.63 -28.14 19.64
N CYS A 32 20.59 -27.29 19.56
CA CYS A 32 20.41 -26.18 20.51
C CYS A 32 19.88 -26.56 21.90
N GLN A 33 19.35 -27.79 22.10
CA GLN A 33 18.80 -28.31 23.37
C GLN A 33 17.84 -27.38 24.16
N ILE A 34 17.20 -26.41 23.52
CA ILE A 34 16.28 -25.48 24.20
C ILE A 34 15.05 -26.27 24.67
N PRO A 35 14.77 -26.33 25.99
CA PRO A 35 13.65 -27.12 26.50
C PRO A 35 12.32 -26.70 25.88
N GLU A 36 11.45 -27.68 25.61
CA GLU A 36 10.07 -27.45 25.14
C GLU A 36 9.96 -26.74 23.77
N THR A 37 11.01 -26.77 22.95
CA THR A 37 10.95 -26.30 21.55
C THR A 37 10.82 -27.45 20.55
N GLU A 38 10.38 -27.13 19.33
CA GLU A 38 10.48 -28.01 18.17
C GLU A 38 10.67 -27.19 16.89
N ALA A 39 11.16 -27.84 15.84
CA ALA A 39 11.48 -27.22 14.57
C ALA A 39 10.66 -27.87 13.44
N TYR A 40 10.03 -27.03 12.62
CA TYR A 40 9.22 -27.47 11.49
C TYR A 40 9.70 -26.78 10.20
N LEU A 41 9.86 -27.55 9.13
CA LEU A 41 10.00 -27.00 7.78
C LEU A 41 8.58 -26.83 7.22
N ILE A 42 8.18 -25.59 6.94
CA ILE A 42 6.85 -25.26 6.42
C ILE A 42 7.01 -24.67 5.02
N ASN A 43 6.34 -25.30 4.04
CA ASN A 43 6.11 -24.67 2.74
C ASN A 43 4.91 -23.72 2.88
N LEU A 44 5.12 -22.45 2.55
CA LEU A 44 4.09 -21.43 2.70
C LEU A 44 2.97 -21.51 1.65
N TYR A 45 3.15 -22.23 0.54
CA TYR A 45 2.18 -22.25 -0.56
C TYR A 45 0.73 -22.54 -0.10
N ASP A 46 0.51 -23.66 0.60
CA ASP A 46 -0.81 -24.08 1.10
C ASP A 46 -1.35 -23.24 2.28
N THR A 47 -0.50 -22.41 2.88
CA THR A 47 -0.84 -21.53 4.00
C THR A 47 -1.19 -20.13 3.49
N VAL A 48 -0.44 -19.62 2.52
CA VAL A 48 -0.70 -18.31 1.91
C VAL A 48 -1.88 -18.39 0.93
N LEU A 49 -2.13 -19.51 0.25
CA LEU A 49 -3.38 -19.74 -0.49
C LEU A 49 -4.64 -19.63 0.38
N LYS A 50 -4.53 -19.89 1.70
CA LYS A 50 -5.63 -19.72 2.66
C LYS A 50 -5.76 -18.29 3.19
N ILE A 51 -4.76 -17.44 2.98
CA ILE A 51 -4.68 -16.08 3.55
C ILE A 51 -4.84 -15.01 2.46
N MET A 52 -4.26 -15.19 1.27
CA MET A 52 -4.22 -14.19 0.20
C MET A 52 -5.07 -14.64 -1.00
N ALA A 53 -6.29 -14.12 -1.09
CA ALA A 53 -7.31 -14.50 -2.08
C ALA A 53 -7.03 -14.07 -3.54
N ALA A 54 -5.78 -13.73 -3.89
CA ALA A 54 -5.42 -13.09 -5.16
C ALA A 54 -4.18 -13.71 -5.86
N THR A 55 -3.59 -14.77 -5.30
CA THR A 55 -2.31 -15.32 -5.79
C THR A 55 -2.44 -15.99 -7.16
N THR A 56 -1.96 -15.31 -8.21
CA THR A 56 -1.84 -15.89 -9.57
C THR A 56 -0.38 -16.11 -9.96
N GLY A 57 0.09 -17.35 -9.89
CA GLY A 57 1.44 -17.77 -10.26
C GLY A 57 1.64 -19.29 -10.12
N ASN A 58 2.73 -19.82 -10.70
CA ASN A 58 3.14 -21.22 -10.57
C ASN A 58 3.33 -21.64 -9.09
N GLU A 59 3.47 -22.95 -8.82
CA GLU A 59 3.73 -23.52 -7.49
C GLU A 59 4.94 -22.87 -6.77
N ALA A 60 4.68 -21.76 -6.09
CA ALA A 60 5.67 -20.89 -5.46
C ALA A 60 6.14 -21.50 -4.13
N LYS A 61 7.01 -22.52 -4.24
CA LYS A 61 7.61 -23.21 -3.09
C LYS A 61 8.55 -22.25 -2.36
N ILE A 62 8.01 -21.61 -1.33
CA ILE A 62 8.69 -20.73 -0.39
C ILE A 62 8.73 -21.49 0.94
N SER A 63 9.92 -21.91 1.36
CA SER A 63 10.13 -22.68 2.57
C SER A 63 10.63 -21.81 3.72
N LEU A 64 10.00 -21.95 4.89
CA LEU A 64 10.49 -21.42 6.16
C LEU A 64 10.89 -22.56 7.10
N LYS A 65 11.97 -22.39 7.85
CA LYS A 65 12.28 -23.26 9.00
C LYS A 65 11.83 -22.53 10.26
N ILE A 66 10.76 -23.00 10.91
CA ILE A 66 10.14 -22.30 12.03
C ILE A 66 10.48 -23.01 13.35
N LEU A 67 10.99 -22.25 14.32
CA LEU A 67 11.18 -22.72 15.70
C LEU A 67 9.94 -22.33 16.53
N VAL A 68 9.31 -23.32 17.18
CA VAL A 68 8.07 -23.15 17.95
C VAL A 68 8.30 -23.59 19.40
N HIS A 69 7.76 -22.83 20.35
CA HIS A 69 7.73 -23.18 21.76
C HIS A 69 6.45 -23.95 22.09
N LYS A 70 6.56 -25.28 22.25
CA LYS A 70 5.45 -26.24 22.37
C LYS A 70 4.39 -25.82 23.40
N LYS A 71 4.79 -25.64 24.67
CA LYS A 71 3.83 -25.36 25.77
C LYS A 71 3.10 -24.02 25.63
N LYS A 72 3.62 -23.08 24.84
CA LYS A 72 2.97 -21.79 24.56
C LYS A 72 2.29 -21.75 23.18
N ASN A 73 2.42 -22.81 22.38
CA ASN A 73 1.99 -22.91 20.98
C ASN A 73 2.32 -21.64 20.15
N ARG A 74 3.53 -21.10 20.34
CA ARG A 74 3.95 -19.80 19.76
C ARG A 74 5.23 -19.97 18.95
N VAL A 75 5.29 -19.31 17.78
CA VAL A 75 6.52 -19.14 17.01
C VAL A 75 7.51 -18.30 17.81
N LEU A 76 8.78 -18.72 17.82
CA LEU A 76 9.88 -17.91 18.35
C LEU A 76 10.52 -17.10 17.23
N PHE A 77 10.87 -17.77 16.13
CA PHE A 77 11.32 -17.17 14.88
C PHE A 77 11.22 -18.17 13.72
N ALA A 78 11.32 -17.65 12.50
CA ALA A 78 11.50 -18.41 11.27
C ALA A 78 12.83 -18.02 10.60
N GLU A 79 13.61 -19.00 10.17
CA GLU A 79 14.70 -18.80 9.20
C GLU A 79 14.08 -18.72 7.79
N ALA A 80 14.40 -17.66 7.06
CA ALA A 80 13.80 -17.28 5.79
C ALA A 80 14.87 -16.94 4.73
N GLY A 81 14.58 -17.26 3.46
CA GLY A 81 15.35 -16.77 2.31
C GLY A 81 14.84 -15.42 1.79
N SER A 82 15.60 -14.83 0.87
CA SER A 82 15.29 -13.54 0.21
C SER A 82 13.85 -13.45 -0.31
N ASP A 83 13.38 -14.48 -1.01
CA ASP A 83 12.00 -14.65 -1.51
C ASP A 83 10.91 -14.18 -0.53
N PHE A 84 11.01 -14.58 0.75
CA PHE A 84 9.99 -14.29 1.75
C PHE A 84 10.14 -12.89 2.34
N VAL A 85 11.38 -12.42 2.49
CA VAL A 85 11.65 -11.07 2.99
C VAL A 85 11.24 -10.02 1.96
N ASP A 86 11.42 -10.28 0.67
CA ASP A 86 10.89 -9.42 -0.39
C ASP A 86 9.36 -9.30 -0.32
N ILE A 87 8.66 -10.41 -0.06
CA ILE A 87 7.20 -10.42 0.10
C ILE A 87 6.79 -9.57 1.30
N LEU A 88 7.46 -9.71 2.46
CA LEU A 88 7.21 -8.84 3.62
C LEU A 88 7.50 -7.36 3.29
N PHE A 89 8.64 -7.05 2.68
CA PHE A 89 9.02 -5.68 2.35
C PHE A 89 8.05 -5.06 1.32
N SER A 90 7.52 -5.86 0.39
CA SER A 90 6.49 -5.42 -0.56
C SER A 90 5.22 -4.91 0.11
N PHE A 91 4.89 -5.32 1.34
CA PHE A 91 3.75 -4.78 2.08
C PHE A 91 3.85 -3.27 2.27
N MET A 92 5.06 -2.73 2.47
CA MET A 92 5.26 -1.27 2.59
C MET A 92 4.85 -0.53 1.31
N THR A 93 4.96 -1.17 0.15
CA THR A 93 4.58 -0.58 -1.14
C THR A 93 3.06 -0.55 -1.37
N LEU A 94 2.27 -1.35 -0.65
CA LEU A 94 0.83 -1.47 -0.88
C LEU A 94 0.08 -0.21 -0.41
N PRO A 95 -0.72 0.43 -1.28
CA PRO A 95 -1.65 1.47 -0.88
C PRO A 95 -2.81 0.92 -0.06
N LEU A 96 -3.28 1.70 0.91
CA LEU A 96 -4.35 1.31 1.84
C LEU A 96 -5.63 0.84 1.13
N GLY A 97 -6.04 1.46 0.02
CA GLY A 97 -7.21 1.05 -0.76
C GLY A 97 -7.03 -0.32 -1.43
N THR A 98 -5.81 -0.65 -1.85
CA THR A 98 -5.48 -1.99 -2.36
C THR A 98 -5.49 -3.02 -1.23
N ILE A 99 -5.01 -2.68 -0.03
CA ILE A 99 -5.10 -3.58 1.15
C ILE A 99 -6.56 -3.86 1.52
N VAL A 100 -7.41 -2.83 1.57
CA VAL A 100 -8.85 -3.00 1.79
C VAL A 100 -9.46 -3.93 0.73
N ARG A 101 -9.23 -3.64 -0.56
CA ARG A 101 -9.70 -4.49 -1.69
C ARG A 101 -9.31 -5.97 -1.56
N ILE A 102 -8.07 -6.27 -1.14
CA ILE A 102 -7.59 -7.66 -0.94
C ILE A 102 -8.21 -8.30 0.30
N LEU A 103 -8.47 -7.54 1.36
CA LEU A 103 -9.11 -8.05 2.59
C LEU A 103 -10.60 -8.32 2.37
N GLU A 104 -11.33 -7.44 1.69
CA GLU A 104 -12.76 -7.60 1.43
C GLU A 104 -13.10 -8.79 0.50
N LYS A 105 -12.11 -9.28 -0.26
CA LYS A 105 -12.22 -10.52 -1.05
C LYS A 105 -12.08 -11.80 -0.22
N ARG A 106 -11.83 -11.73 1.09
CA ARG A 106 -11.67 -12.89 1.97
C ARG A 106 -12.99 -13.22 2.65
N HIS A 107 -13.42 -14.47 2.55
CA HIS A 107 -14.62 -14.99 3.21
C HIS A 107 -14.38 -15.48 4.66
N ASP A 108 -13.37 -14.94 5.36
CA ASP A 108 -13.14 -15.25 6.79
C ASP A 108 -13.79 -14.18 7.67
N GLU A 109 -14.93 -14.54 8.26
CA GLU A 109 -15.74 -13.69 9.16
C GLU A 109 -14.96 -13.18 10.39
N LYS A 110 -13.78 -13.74 10.70
CA LYS A 110 -12.96 -13.35 11.84
C LYS A 110 -12.02 -12.17 11.58
N MET A 111 -11.85 -11.75 10.32
CA MET A 111 -11.02 -10.58 9.96
C MET A 111 -11.87 -9.38 9.51
N GLU A 112 -12.31 -8.57 10.48
CA GLU A 112 -12.84 -7.22 10.23
C GLU A 112 -11.76 -6.33 9.56
N PRO A 113 -11.96 -5.82 8.32
CA PRO A 113 -10.92 -5.09 7.61
C PRO A 113 -10.82 -3.61 8.02
N LEU A 114 -9.65 -3.21 8.56
CA LEU A 114 -9.17 -1.82 8.65
C LEU A 114 -10.21 -0.76 9.10
N GLY A 115 -10.95 -1.06 10.18
CA GLY A 115 -11.87 -0.10 10.82
C GLY A 115 -12.94 0.43 9.84
N SER A 116 -13.06 1.75 9.77
CA SER A 116 -13.98 2.44 8.86
C SER A 116 -13.39 2.69 7.46
N LEU A 117 -12.13 2.33 7.21
CA LEU A 117 -11.55 2.47 5.86
C LEU A 117 -12.23 1.54 4.83
N LYS A 118 -12.80 0.41 5.29
CA LYS A 118 -13.67 -0.45 4.47
C LYS A 118 -14.90 0.29 3.94
N ASN A 119 -15.53 1.11 4.78
CA ASN A 119 -16.71 1.90 4.42
C ASN A 119 -16.36 3.04 3.45
N LEU A 120 -15.20 3.68 3.64
CA LEU A 120 -14.67 4.68 2.71
C LEU A 120 -14.48 4.08 1.31
N TYR A 121 -13.86 2.89 1.23
CA TYR A 121 -13.64 2.18 -0.04
C TYR A 121 -14.97 1.78 -0.70
N ARG A 122 -15.91 1.18 0.05
CA ARG A 122 -17.27 0.87 -0.44
C ARG A 122 -17.99 2.11 -0.96
N SER A 123 -17.90 3.23 -0.23
CA SER A 123 -18.53 4.48 -0.66
C SER A 123 -17.96 5.00 -1.98
N LEU A 124 -16.67 4.79 -2.25
CA LEU A 124 -16.06 5.08 -3.55
C LEU A 124 -16.54 4.12 -4.65
N VAL A 125 -16.69 2.82 -4.34
CA VAL A 125 -17.25 1.81 -5.25
C VAL A 125 -18.69 2.16 -5.63
N ASP A 126 -19.51 2.58 -4.67
CA ASP A 126 -20.93 2.89 -4.88
C ASP A 126 -21.17 4.28 -5.50
N LEU A 127 -20.23 5.23 -5.34
CA LEU A 127 -20.40 6.62 -5.79
C LEU A 127 -20.64 6.72 -7.32
N PRO A 128 -21.80 7.23 -7.78
CA PRO A 128 -22.07 7.33 -9.22
C PRO A 128 -21.17 8.37 -9.91
N VAL A 129 -20.61 8.03 -11.06
CA VAL A 129 -19.58 8.82 -11.77
C VAL A 129 -20.05 10.21 -12.22
N LYS A 130 -21.36 10.47 -12.23
CA LYS A 130 -21.89 11.84 -12.35
C LYS A 130 -21.30 12.82 -11.33
N HIS A 131 -20.91 12.35 -10.14
CA HIS A 131 -20.26 13.14 -9.07
C HIS A 131 -18.72 13.23 -9.21
N LEU A 132 -18.07 12.36 -10.00
CA LEU A 132 -16.62 12.32 -10.18
C LEU A 132 -16.20 13.01 -11.49
N ALA A 133 -14.95 13.44 -11.60
CA ALA A 133 -14.41 14.13 -12.76
C ALA A 133 -14.55 13.29 -14.05
N SER A 134 -14.26 11.99 -13.96
CA SER A 134 -14.27 11.04 -15.08
C SER A 134 -14.37 9.57 -14.61
N GLU A 135 -14.78 8.66 -15.51
CA GLU A 135 -14.66 7.19 -15.29
C GLU A 135 -13.22 6.80 -14.94
N GLU A 136 -12.26 7.42 -15.64
CA GLU A 136 -10.82 7.28 -15.47
C GLU A 136 -10.35 7.65 -14.05
N SER A 137 -10.88 8.75 -13.47
CA SER A 137 -10.60 9.12 -12.08
C SER A 137 -11.13 8.09 -11.08
N LYS A 138 -12.36 7.57 -11.29
CA LYS A 138 -12.91 6.50 -10.44
C LYS A 138 -12.06 5.23 -10.52
N PHE A 139 -11.70 4.81 -11.73
CA PHE A 139 -10.86 3.65 -11.97
C PHE A 139 -9.51 3.76 -11.25
N MET A 140 -8.85 4.92 -11.33
CA MET A 140 -7.58 5.14 -10.64
C MET A 140 -7.74 5.08 -9.12
N MET A 141 -8.65 5.86 -8.52
CA MET A 141 -8.85 5.88 -7.05
C MET A 141 -9.21 4.49 -6.46
N LEU A 142 -9.89 3.63 -7.23
CA LEU A 142 -10.22 2.25 -6.83
C LEU A 142 -9.05 1.25 -6.99
N ASN A 143 -8.04 1.59 -7.79
CA ASN A 143 -6.89 0.74 -8.11
C ASN A 143 -5.54 1.45 -7.83
N PRO A 144 -5.29 1.91 -6.58
CA PRO A 144 -4.10 2.68 -6.22
C PRO A 144 -2.80 1.87 -6.29
N ARG A 145 -1.72 2.54 -6.71
CA ARG A 145 -0.40 1.92 -7.00
C ARG A 145 0.78 2.76 -6.50
N SER A 146 1.79 2.07 -5.97
CA SER A 146 3.14 2.61 -5.70
C SER A 146 4.03 2.56 -6.95
N SER A 147 5.02 3.44 -7.04
CA SER A 147 6.07 3.41 -8.08
C SER A 147 6.88 2.10 -8.10
N LEU A 148 6.92 1.37 -6.99
CA LEU A 148 7.57 0.06 -6.92
C LEU A 148 6.73 -1.09 -7.50
N TYR A 149 5.53 -0.85 -8.03
CA TYR A 149 4.63 -1.90 -8.53
C TYR A 149 5.30 -2.87 -9.54
N ASP A 150 6.03 -2.37 -10.55
CA ASP A 150 6.73 -3.25 -11.51
C ASP A 150 7.98 -3.94 -10.95
N HIS A 151 8.43 -3.57 -9.74
CA HIS A 151 9.37 -4.38 -8.95
C HIS A 151 8.62 -5.50 -8.24
N CYS A 152 7.51 -5.19 -7.56
CA CYS A 152 6.64 -6.17 -6.90
C CYS A 152 6.12 -7.27 -7.85
N ARG A 153 5.93 -6.96 -9.13
CA ARG A 153 5.58 -7.97 -10.17
C ARG A 153 6.65 -9.04 -10.42
N LYS A 154 7.88 -8.86 -9.91
CA LYS A 154 8.97 -9.85 -9.95
C LYS A 154 8.98 -10.78 -8.73
N LEU A 155 8.12 -10.55 -7.74
CA LEU A 155 8.03 -11.40 -6.55
C LEU A 155 7.67 -12.84 -6.94
N LYS A 156 8.30 -13.80 -6.27
CA LYS A 156 7.97 -15.23 -6.37
C LYS A 156 6.51 -15.54 -5.98
N LEU A 157 5.86 -14.64 -5.24
CA LEU A 157 4.44 -14.67 -4.92
C LEU A 157 3.84 -13.27 -5.05
N ILE A 158 2.90 -13.09 -5.97
CA ILE A 158 2.14 -11.85 -6.13
C ILE A 158 1.02 -11.84 -5.08
N ILE A 159 0.97 -10.77 -4.27
CA ILE A 159 0.13 -10.69 -3.07
C ILE A 159 -1.17 -9.89 -3.26
N ASP A 160 -1.35 -9.26 -4.43
CA ASP A 160 -2.53 -8.46 -4.76
C ASP A 160 -3.16 -8.88 -6.10
N ASP A 161 -4.37 -8.38 -6.33
CA ASP A 161 -5.14 -8.55 -7.56
C ASP A 161 -4.94 -7.37 -8.53
N THR A 162 -3.76 -6.75 -8.53
CA THR A 162 -3.51 -5.56 -9.35
C THR A 162 -2.97 -5.96 -10.73
N GLU A 163 -3.79 -5.86 -11.77
CA GLU A 163 -3.37 -6.11 -13.17
C GLU A 163 -2.21 -5.19 -13.61
N PRO A 164 -1.32 -5.64 -14.53
CA PRO A 164 -0.24 -4.81 -15.09
C PRO A 164 -0.73 -3.47 -15.63
N ILE A 165 0.04 -2.39 -15.45
CA ILE A 165 -0.32 -1.09 -16.04
C ILE A 165 -0.23 -1.21 -17.56
N ARG A 166 -1.37 -1.05 -18.23
CA ARG A 166 -1.43 -0.86 -19.69
C ARG A 166 -1.65 0.61 -19.95
N HIS A 167 -0.89 1.15 -20.89
CA HIS A 167 -1.01 2.53 -21.32
C HIS A 167 -1.82 2.57 -22.61
N PHE A 168 -2.71 3.55 -22.76
CA PHE A 168 -3.57 3.70 -23.92
C PHE A 168 -3.52 5.13 -24.46
N MET A 169 -3.51 5.26 -25.79
CA MET A 169 -3.62 6.52 -26.52
C MET A 169 -4.90 6.57 -27.35
N CYS A 170 -5.20 7.72 -27.96
CA CYS A 170 -6.30 7.82 -28.91
C CYS A 170 -5.96 7.00 -30.18
N PRO A 171 -6.85 6.13 -30.69
CA PRO A 171 -6.64 5.42 -31.94
C PRO A 171 -6.40 6.36 -33.13
N ASP A 172 -7.01 7.53 -33.08
CA ASP A 172 -6.93 8.60 -34.07
C ASP A 172 -5.52 9.23 -34.11
N CYS A 173 -4.87 9.22 -35.28
CA CYS A 173 -3.49 9.70 -35.45
C CYS A 173 -3.39 11.23 -35.51
N ASP A 174 -4.42 11.93 -35.98
CA ASP A 174 -4.41 13.39 -36.00
C ASP A 174 -4.48 13.98 -34.59
N CYS A 175 -5.11 13.25 -33.65
CA CYS A 175 -5.15 13.63 -32.24
C CYS A 175 -3.78 13.63 -31.54
N THR A 176 -2.76 12.98 -32.11
CA THR A 176 -1.39 12.99 -31.59
C THR A 176 -0.57 14.20 -32.06
N ASN A 177 -0.98 14.91 -33.14
CA ASN A 177 -0.30 16.13 -33.61
C ASN A 177 -0.37 17.31 -32.62
N TYR A 178 -1.35 17.30 -31.71
CA TYR A 178 -1.58 18.35 -30.71
C TYR A 178 -1.00 18.01 -29.33
N GLY A 179 -0.17 16.97 -29.24
CA GLY A 179 0.44 16.46 -28.02
C GLY A 179 0.09 15.00 -27.76
N ALA A 180 1.10 14.17 -27.48
CA ALA A 180 0.94 12.73 -27.32
C ALA A 180 0.45 12.33 -25.91
N TYR A 181 -0.84 12.53 -25.66
CA TYR A 181 -1.48 12.13 -24.41
C TYR A 181 -1.71 10.61 -24.32
N PHE A 182 -1.41 10.03 -23.14
CA PHE A 182 -1.74 8.66 -22.78
C PHE A 182 -2.45 8.57 -21.42
N SER A 183 -3.14 7.46 -21.18
CA SER A 183 -3.76 7.15 -19.88
C SER A 183 -3.44 5.71 -19.45
N ALA A 184 -3.55 5.41 -18.16
CA ALA A 184 -3.53 4.05 -17.61
C ALA A 184 -4.91 3.36 -17.69
N CYS A 185 -5.92 3.99 -18.31
CA CYS A 185 -7.28 3.48 -18.41
C CYS A 185 -7.82 3.62 -19.85
N ASN A 186 -8.39 2.54 -20.40
CA ASN A 186 -8.99 2.53 -21.74
C ASN A 186 -10.33 3.29 -21.84
N LEU A 187 -10.92 3.67 -20.69
CA LEU A 187 -12.12 4.52 -20.60
C LEU A 187 -11.79 6.03 -20.67
N ALA A 188 -10.52 6.41 -20.71
CA ALA A 188 -10.08 7.78 -20.82
C ALA A 188 -10.55 8.42 -22.14
N LYS A 189 -11.21 9.58 -22.09
CA LYS A 189 -11.54 10.35 -23.30
C LYS A 189 -10.34 11.16 -23.80
N CYS A 190 -10.10 11.18 -25.10
CA CYS A 190 -9.11 12.02 -25.76
C CYS A 190 -9.46 13.51 -25.58
N ARG A 191 -8.44 14.35 -25.34
CA ARG A 191 -8.60 15.81 -25.18
C ARG A 191 -8.99 16.54 -26.48
N HIS A 192 -8.75 15.93 -27.65
CA HIS A 192 -8.97 16.57 -28.95
C HIS A 192 -10.30 16.14 -29.60
N CYS A 193 -10.49 14.83 -29.85
CA CYS A 193 -11.69 14.32 -30.54
C CYS A 193 -12.79 13.77 -29.61
N GLY A 194 -12.58 13.73 -28.28
CA GLY A 194 -13.54 13.20 -27.31
C GLY A 194 -13.77 11.67 -27.34
N LYS A 195 -13.29 10.96 -28.38
CA LYS A 195 -13.31 9.49 -28.50
C LYS A 195 -12.52 8.84 -27.36
N LEU A 196 -12.79 7.56 -27.08
CA LEU A 196 -12.02 6.79 -26.09
C LEU A 196 -10.57 6.60 -26.53
N MET A 197 -9.67 6.59 -25.55
CA MET A 197 -8.25 6.26 -25.68
C MET A 197 -8.09 4.78 -25.39
N ASN A 198 -8.41 3.92 -26.37
CA ASN A 198 -8.39 2.46 -26.25
C ASN A 198 -7.34 1.78 -27.15
N SER A 199 -6.44 2.54 -27.78
CA SER A 199 -5.29 1.99 -28.52
C SER A 199 -4.14 1.72 -27.54
N GLU A 200 -3.85 0.46 -27.25
CA GLU A 200 -2.80 0.07 -26.30
C GLU A 200 -1.39 0.41 -26.80
N ILE A 201 -0.58 1.03 -25.94
CA ILE A 201 0.79 1.46 -26.22
C ILE A 201 1.76 0.33 -25.91
N LYS A 202 2.39 -0.22 -26.95
CA LYS A 202 3.49 -1.18 -26.82
C LYS A 202 4.82 -0.43 -26.83
N LEU A 203 5.34 -0.15 -25.63
CA LEU A 203 6.60 0.56 -25.47
C LEU A 203 7.76 -0.31 -25.99
N LYS A 204 8.49 0.13 -27.01
CA LYS A 204 9.69 -0.57 -27.46
C LYS A 204 10.81 -0.31 -26.46
N SER A 205 11.16 -1.32 -25.68
CA SER A 205 12.30 -1.27 -24.77
C SER A 205 13.59 -1.11 -25.56
N SER A 206 14.30 0.01 -25.37
CA SER A 206 15.68 0.16 -25.85
C SER A 206 16.51 -1.02 -25.34
N THR A 207 17.11 -1.79 -26.25
CA THR A 207 17.72 -3.10 -25.95
C THR A 207 19.09 -3.00 -25.27
N LYS A 208 19.13 -2.33 -24.11
CA LYS A 208 20.10 -2.70 -23.08
C LYS A 208 19.72 -4.09 -22.57
N LYS A 209 20.41 -5.11 -23.08
CA LYS A 209 20.63 -6.36 -22.35
C LYS A 209 21.52 -6.05 -21.13
N GLY A 210 20.96 -5.35 -20.15
CA GLY A 210 21.50 -5.32 -18.81
C GLY A 210 21.43 -6.73 -18.23
N SER A 211 22.47 -7.13 -17.51
CA SER A 211 22.42 -8.30 -16.62
C SER A 211 21.29 -8.14 -15.58
N ASP A 212 20.84 -9.29 -15.06
CA ASP A 212 20.06 -9.52 -13.82
C ASP A 212 18.94 -10.56 -14.01
N LEU A 213 18.60 -10.93 -15.25
CA LEU A 213 17.58 -11.96 -15.57
C LEU A 213 18.08 -13.41 -15.41
N ILE A 214 18.70 -13.74 -14.27
CA ILE A 214 18.88 -15.12 -13.79
C ILE A 214 18.68 -15.13 -12.26
N ASN A 215 17.59 -15.74 -11.80
CA ASN A 215 17.30 -16.10 -10.39
C ASN A 215 17.80 -15.10 -9.33
N GLY A 216 17.16 -13.92 -9.23
CA GLY A 216 17.48 -12.94 -8.20
C GLY A 216 16.24 -12.29 -7.57
N SER A 217 16.33 -11.99 -6.27
CA SER A 217 15.35 -11.31 -5.42
C SER A 217 15.06 -9.87 -5.86
N VAL A 218 13.94 -9.32 -5.36
CA VAL A 218 13.35 -8.04 -5.78
C VAL A 218 13.97 -6.84 -5.07
N PHE A 219 14.11 -6.93 -3.74
CA PHE A 219 14.57 -5.82 -2.89
C PHE A 219 15.83 -6.18 -2.11
N VAL A 220 15.87 -7.38 -1.50
CA VAL A 220 17.01 -7.82 -0.68
C VAL A 220 18.06 -8.58 -1.49
N SER A 221 19.29 -8.72 -0.98
CA SER A 221 20.36 -9.48 -1.64
C SER A 221 20.15 -11.00 -1.53
N ASP A 222 20.32 -11.73 -2.63
CA ASP A 222 20.13 -13.19 -2.72
C ASP A 222 21.05 -14.04 -1.84
N VAL A 223 22.19 -13.48 -1.42
CA VAL A 223 23.26 -14.19 -0.70
C VAL A 223 23.03 -14.30 0.82
N THR A 224 21.82 -14.03 1.31
CA THR A 224 21.55 -13.94 2.76
C THR A 224 20.29 -14.69 3.22
N THR A 225 20.43 -15.35 4.37
CA THR A 225 19.31 -15.88 5.17
C THR A 225 18.98 -14.91 6.30
N PHE A 226 17.69 -14.80 6.62
CA PHE A 226 17.16 -13.88 7.60
C PHE A 226 16.43 -14.63 8.72
N ILE A 227 16.42 -14.06 9.91
CA ILE A 227 15.58 -14.45 11.04
C ILE A 227 14.37 -13.51 11.04
N VAL A 228 13.17 -14.04 10.86
CA VAL A 228 11.91 -13.29 10.99
C VAL A 228 11.24 -13.69 12.30
N THR A 229 10.92 -12.71 13.15
CA THR A 229 10.23 -12.96 14.42
C THR A 229 8.71 -13.00 14.26
N ASP A 230 8.03 -13.51 15.29
CA ASP A 230 6.56 -13.54 15.42
C ASP A 230 5.93 -12.12 15.35
N ASP A 231 6.68 -11.08 15.73
CA ASP A 231 6.32 -9.66 15.60
C ASP A 231 6.87 -9.00 14.31
N LEU A 232 7.19 -9.79 13.27
CA LEU A 232 7.67 -9.36 11.93
C LEU A 232 8.95 -8.50 11.90
N ARG A 233 9.80 -8.56 12.93
CA ARG A 233 11.17 -8.04 12.80
C ARG A 233 11.95 -8.96 11.88
N VAL A 234 12.51 -8.40 10.82
CA VAL A 234 13.47 -9.09 9.96
C VAL A 234 14.88 -8.71 10.44
N ILE A 235 15.62 -9.70 10.92
CA ILE A 235 17.01 -9.59 11.38
C ILE A 235 17.86 -10.40 10.41
N PHE A 236 18.94 -9.80 9.91
CA PHE A 236 19.87 -10.47 9.00
C PHE A 236 21.04 -11.11 9.79
N ILE A 237 21.64 -12.19 9.25
CA ILE A 237 22.71 -12.95 9.89
C ILE A 237 24.09 -12.56 9.32
N LEU A 238 24.80 -11.67 10.00
CA LEU A 238 26.21 -11.36 9.70
C LEU A 238 27.13 -12.52 10.12
N LEU A 239 28.40 -12.42 9.74
CA LEU A 239 29.50 -13.37 10.02
C LEU A 239 29.70 -13.66 11.52
N GLU A 240 29.05 -12.89 12.39
CA GLU A 240 29.12 -12.94 13.85
C GLU A 240 28.49 -14.19 14.47
N GLY A 241 27.60 -14.89 13.72
CA GLY A 241 27.20 -16.26 14.06
C GLY A 241 28.35 -17.28 14.03
N ALA A 242 29.48 -16.95 13.39
CA ALA A 242 30.67 -17.81 13.32
C ALA A 242 31.53 -17.79 14.59
N LEU A 243 31.21 -16.98 15.61
CA LEU A 243 31.80 -17.09 16.95
C LEU A 243 30.94 -17.92 17.91
N LEU A 244 30.65 -19.16 17.52
CA LEU A 244 30.44 -20.35 18.37
C LEU A 244 29.83 -20.12 19.78
N PHE A 245 28.50 -20.12 19.90
CA PHE A 245 27.78 -19.71 21.11
C PHE A 245 27.89 -20.68 22.32
N LYS A 246 28.92 -20.50 23.18
CA LYS A 246 29.01 -21.10 24.54
C LYS A 246 29.16 -20.07 25.70
N TYR A 247 28.45 -18.95 25.77
CA TYR A 247 27.21 -18.61 25.07
C TYR A 247 27.25 -17.16 24.53
N PRO A 248 27.70 -16.99 23.26
CA PRO A 248 27.01 -16.08 22.21
C PRO A 248 24.26 -16.38 20.99
N LEU A 249 23.39 -17.46 21.03
CA LEU A 249 21.91 -17.43 21.10
C LEU A 249 21.37 -16.79 22.40
N THR A 250 21.97 -17.04 23.59
CA THR A 250 21.45 -16.57 24.89
C THR A 250 21.24 -15.06 24.97
N TYR A 251 22.14 -14.28 24.36
CA TYR A 251 22.10 -12.82 24.33
C TYR A 251 21.03 -12.28 23.36
N MET A 252 20.58 -13.10 22.40
CA MET A 252 19.42 -12.83 21.54
C MET A 252 18.10 -13.32 22.18
N VAL A 253 18.15 -14.28 23.12
CA VAL A 253 16.98 -15.04 23.59
C VAL A 253 16.58 -14.75 25.05
N LEU A 254 17.39 -14.04 25.86
CA LEU A 254 16.98 -13.52 27.18
C LEU A 254 16.03 -12.30 27.10
N SER A 255 14.97 -12.47 26.31
CA SER A 255 13.78 -11.63 26.33
C SER A 255 13.13 -11.65 27.72
N HIS A 256 12.87 -10.45 28.25
CA HIS A 256 12.16 -10.17 29.51
C HIS A 256 12.76 -10.74 30.81
N LYS A 257 13.31 -9.84 31.64
CA LYS A 257 12.85 -9.73 33.05
C LYS A 257 13.11 -8.38 33.75
N HIS A 258 14.10 -7.59 33.32
CA HIS A 258 14.40 -6.29 33.93
C HIS A 258 14.40 -5.14 32.90
N LEU A 259 13.23 -4.86 32.34
CA LEU A 259 12.98 -3.62 31.58
C LEU A 259 11.65 -2.95 31.95
N ASN A 260 11.21 -3.12 33.19
CA ASN A 260 10.44 -2.07 33.85
C ASN A 260 11.37 -0.85 33.98
N GLN A 261 10.87 0.34 33.61
CA GLN A 261 11.58 1.62 33.77
C GLN A 261 12.87 1.80 32.94
N THR A 262 12.80 1.62 31.61
CA THR A 262 13.21 2.62 30.58
C THR A 262 13.25 2.02 29.17
N LEU A 263 12.12 1.45 28.73
CA LEU A 263 11.71 1.76 27.36
C LEU A 263 11.69 3.29 27.23
N VAL A 264 12.17 3.82 26.11
CA VAL A 264 11.82 5.19 25.73
C VAL A 264 10.30 5.18 25.61
N ASN A 265 9.63 5.76 26.60
CA ASN A 265 8.20 6.03 26.53
C ASN A 265 8.03 6.87 25.25
N PRO A 266 7.36 6.35 24.20
CA PRO A 266 7.18 7.12 22.97
C PRO A 266 6.32 8.31 23.38
N ARG A 267 7.00 9.45 23.60
CA ARG A 267 6.34 10.68 24.01
C ARG A 267 5.21 10.91 23.03
N GLN A 268 4.13 11.51 23.50
CA GLN A 268 3.09 12.05 22.61
C GLN A 268 3.59 13.31 21.88
N GLY A 269 4.86 13.29 21.45
CA GLY A 269 5.46 14.15 20.46
C GLY A 269 4.87 13.83 19.10
N THR A 270 3.62 14.25 18.93
CA THR A 270 3.26 15.13 17.81
C THR A 270 3.99 14.80 16.50
N ALA A 271 3.44 13.84 15.74
CA ALA A 271 3.74 13.68 14.31
C ALA A 271 3.46 14.96 13.48
N ILE A 272 2.91 15.99 14.12
CA ILE A 272 2.74 17.35 13.64
C ILE A 272 4.09 18.09 13.62
N GLU A 273 4.99 17.89 14.59
CA GLU A 273 6.22 18.70 14.72
C GLU A 273 7.22 18.46 13.59
N HIS A 274 7.42 17.23 13.12
CA HIS A 274 8.33 16.98 11.99
C HIS A 274 7.74 17.40 10.64
N LEU A 275 6.40 17.42 10.52
CA LEU A 275 5.69 17.88 9.32
C LEU A 275 5.51 19.41 9.26
N THR A 276 5.52 20.11 10.40
CA THR A 276 5.33 21.57 10.46
C THR A 276 6.63 22.38 10.52
N LYS A 277 7.75 21.80 10.97
CA LYS A 277 9.03 22.53 11.09
C LYS A 277 9.69 22.89 9.74
N ASN A 278 9.35 22.18 8.67
CA ASN A 278 10.02 22.35 7.36
C ASN A 278 9.34 23.37 6.43
N ASP A 279 8.08 23.75 6.68
CA ASP A 279 7.27 24.54 5.74
C ASP A 279 6.92 25.93 6.30
N LYS A 280 7.89 26.86 6.29
CA LYS A 280 7.68 28.26 6.71
C LYS A 280 7.08 29.18 5.63
N SER A 281 6.66 28.63 4.48
CA SER A 281 6.18 29.44 3.34
C SER A 281 4.86 28.96 2.72
N THR A 282 4.43 27.72 2.98
CA THR A 282 3.18 27.19 2.44
C THR A 282 2.02 27.50 3.38
N ILE A 283 1.01 28.23 2.88
CA ILE A 283 -0.27 28.42 3.61
C ILE A 283 -0.86 27.03 3.87
N SER A 284 -1.00 26.65 5.14
CA SER A 284 -1.53 25.33 5.51
C SER A 284 -2.92 25.16 4.94
N LYS A 285 -3.12 24.20 4.03
CA LYS A 285 -4.45 23.91 3.48
C LYS A 285 -5.35 23.46 4.62
N GLN A 286 -6.49 24.13 4.73
CA GLN A 286 -7.51 23.89 5.73
C GLN A 286 -8.87 23.86 5.02
N MET A 287 -9.79 23.06 5.55
CA MET A 287 -11.13 22.85 4.99
C MET A 287 -12.15 22.80 6.12
N ALA A 288 -13.35 23.33 5.88
CA ALA A 288 -14.42 23.37 6.86
C ALA A 288 -15.26 22.09 6.79
N LEU A 289 -15.44 21.43 7.93
CA LEU A 289 -16.35 20.29 8.08
C LEU A 289 -17.50 20.68 9.03
N LYS A 290 -18.73 20.64 8.54
CA LYS A 290 -19.92 20.95 9.35
C LYS A 290 -20.37 19.68 10.07
N VAL A 291 -19.99 19.53 11.32
CA VAL A 291 -20.35 18.39 12.17
C VAL A 291 -21.71 18.65 12.83
N THR A 292 -22.59 17.66 12.85
CA THR A 292 -23.85 17.71 13.62
C THR A 292 -23.88 16.66 14.72
N LEU A 293 -24.14 17.15 15.93
CA LEU A 293 -24.16 16.43 17.19
C LEU A 293 -25.57 16.42 17.76
N ARG A 294 -25.87 15.46 18.64
CA ARG A 294 -27.02 15.52 19.53
C ARG A 294 -26.71 16.45 20.72
N LYS A 295 -27.64 17.29 21.14
CA LYS A 295 -27.44 18.24 22.26
C LYS A 295 -27.39 17.52 23.60
N SER A 296 -28.30 16.56 23.83
CA SER A 296 -28.49 15.89 25.12
C SER A 296 -27.26 15.14 25.65
N ASP A 297 -26.49 14.50 24.77
CA ASP A 297 -25.33 13.66 25.11
C ASP A 297 -24.02 14.08 24.40
N SER A 298 -24.06 15.11 23.55
CA SER A 298 -22.94 15.53 22.68
C SER A 298 -22.45 14.48 21.67
N LYS A 299 -23.23 13.42 21.39
CA LYS A 299 -22.87 12.34 20.47
C LYS A 299 -22.85 12.81 19.01
N PHE A 300 -21.88 12.34 18.24
CA PHE A 300 -21.83 12.52 16.78
C PHE A 300 -23.03 11.83 16.08
N LEU A 301 -23.64 12.53 15.12
CA LEU A 301 -24.74 12.00 14.31
C LEU A 301 -24.32 11.83 12.85
N PHE A 302 -23.83 12.91 12.25
CA PHE A 302 -23.27 12.96 10.89
C PHE A 302 -22.47 14.26 10.70
N ALA A 303 -21.70 14.34 9.62
CA ALA A 303 -21.17 15.61 9.13
C ALA A 303 -21.67 15.90 7.70
N GLU A 304 -21.78 17.18 7.36
CA GLU A 304 -21.88 17.67 5.99
C GLU A 304 -20.49 18.15 5.54
N ALA A 305 -20.03 17.66 4.40
CA ALA A 305 -18.78 18.05 3.76
C ALA A 305 -19.05 18.61 2.35
N ASP A 306 -18.11 19.42 1.85
CA ASP A 306 -18.03 19.74 0.43
C ASP A 306 -17.23 18.68 -0.34
N GLN A 307 -17.04 18.90 -1.65
CA GLN A 307 -16.23 18.00 -2.46
C GLN A 307 -14.73 18.04 -2.12
N ASP A 308 -14.22 19.08 -1.45
CA ASP A 308 -12.79 19.24 -1.20
C ASP A 308 -12.32 18.43 0.02
N PHE A 309 -13.12 18.35 1.07
CA PHE A 309 -12.89 17.41 2.18
C PHE A 309 -13.02 15.96 1.73
N VAL A 310 -13.97 15.64 0.85
CA VAL A 310 -14.16 14.25 0.41
C VAL A 310 -13.05 13.80 -0.56
N ASP A 311 -12.55 14.68 -1.43
CA ASP A 311 -11.34 14.45 -2.22
C ASP A 311 -10.13 14.12 -1.31
N PHE A 312 -9.98 14.85 -0.21
CA PHE A 312 -8.91 14.65 0.78
C PHE A 312 -9.01 13.29 1.47
N VAL A 313 -10.19 12.91 1.98
CA VAL A 313 -10.38 11.63 2.68
C VAL A 313 -10.27 10.45 1.71
N PHE A 314 -10.82 10.51 0.49
CA PHE A 314 -10.56 9.46 -0.51
C PHE A 314 -9.06 9.31 -0.83
N GLY A 315 -8.28 10.39 -0.77
CA GLY A 315 -6.82 10.36 -0.87
C GLY A 315 -6.12 9.47 0.17
N PHE A 316 -6.80 9.04 1.25
CA PHE A 316 -6.24 8.06 2.19
C PHE A 316 -6.01 6.70 1.53
N LEU A 317 -6.86 6.31 0.57
CA LEU A 317 -6.78 5.03 -0.13
C LEU A 317 -5.53 4.93 -1.01
N GLU A 318 -4.96 6.08 -1.41
CA GLU A 318 -3.75 6.16 -2.24
C GLU A 318 -2.46 5.92 -1.44
N ILE A 319 -2.46 6.13 -0.12
CA ILE A 319 -1.26 6.17 0.72
C ILE A 319 -0.62 4.77 0.84
N PRO A 320 0.64 4.56 0.43
CA PRO A 320 1.39 3.32 0.68
C PRO A 320 1.75 3.15 2.16
N LEU A 321 1.79 1.91 2.67
CA LEU A 321 2.10 1.64 4.08
C LEU A 321 3.44 2.23 4.56
N GLY A 322 4.51 2.20 3.76
CA GLY A 322 5.79 2.82 4.14
C GLY A 322 5.64 4.32 4.39
N THR A 323 4.96 5.03 3.48
CA THR A 323 4.66 6.46 3.60
C THR A 323 3.73 6.77 4.78
N LEU A 324 2.78 5.87 5.08
CA LEU A 324 1.95 5.96 6.30
C LEU A 324 2.79 5.83 7.57
N VAL A 325 3.54 4.72 7.71
CA VAL A 325 4.32 4.41 8.92
C VAL A 325 5.41 5.45 9.13
N GLY A 326 6.28 5.64 8.14
CA GLY A 326 7.43 6.53 8.21
C GLY A 326 7.07 8.00 8.15
N LYS A 327 6.50 8.47 7.04
CA LYS A 327 6.32 9.91 6.81
C LYS A 327 5.21 10.52 7.66
N LEU A 328 4.06 9.85 7.74
CA LEU A 328 2.87 10.40 8.42
C LEU A 328 2.82 10.06 9.91
N PHE A 329 3.26 8.86 10.32
CA PHE A 329 3.21 8.40 11.71
C PHE A 329 4.60 8.30 12.39
N ASN A 330 5.67 8.83 11.78
CA ASN A 330 7.02 8.95 12.36
C ASN A 330 7.61 7.61 12.88
N GLY A 331 7.34 6.51 12.18
CA GLY A 331 7.81 5.17 12.52
C GLY A 331 7.05 4.47 13.65
N THR A 332 5.89 4.98 14.10
CA THR A 332 5.12 4.34 15.18
C THR A 332 3.61 4.46 14.97
N THR A 333 2.93 3.32 14.78
CA THR A 333 1.52 3.22 14.40
C THR A 333 0.64 2.74 15.58
N PHE A 334 -0.22 1.76 15.35
CA PHE A 334 -0.93 0.98 16.38
C PHE A 334 -0.76 -0.53 16.14
N LEU A 335 0.09 -0.90 15.18
CA LEU A 335 0.41 -2.26 14.77
C LEU A 335 1.92 -2.44 14.90
N GLU A 336 2.38 -2.90 16.06
CA GLU A 336 3.82 -3.04 16.37
C GLU A 336 4.58 -3.83 15.30
N SER A 337 3.93 -4.78 14.63
CA SER A 337 4.51 -5.57 13.53
C SER A 337 4.78 -4.77 12.25
N LEU A 338 4.03 -3.69 11.97
CA LEU A 338 4.36 -2.76 10.88
C LEU A 338 5.52 -1.83 11.26
N ASP A 339 5.51 -1.35 12.50
CA ASP A 339 6.56 -0.49 13.06
C ASP A 339 7.91 -1.23 13.06
N ASN A 340 7.90 -2.50 13.49
CA ASN A 340 9.00 -3.44 13.45
C ASN A 340 9.54 -3.69 12.03
N LEU A 341 8.65 -3.95 11.07
CA LEU A 341 9.03 -4.23 9.69
C LEU A 341 9.64 -2.99 9.01
N TYR A 342 9.07 -1.81 9.26
CA TYR A 342 9.61 -0.52 8.84
C TYR A 342 10.99 -0.24 9.49
N ALA A 343 11.15 -0.53 10.77
CA ALA A 343 12.42 -0.39 11.48
C ALA A 343 13.50 -1.35 10.93
N SER A 344 13.15 -2.60 10.60
CA SER A 344 14.05 -3.53 9.93
C SER A 344 14.57 -2.98 8.59
N ILE A 345 13.69 -2.50 7.71
CA ILE A 345 14.09 -1.88 6.44
C ILE A 345 14.97 -0.64 6.68
N SER A 346 14.58 0.21 7.65
CA SER A 346 15.31 1.44 8.00
C SER A 346 16.73 1.18 8.53
N ASN A 347 16.92 0.09 9.29
CA ASN A 347 18.18 -0.23 9.94
C ASN A 347 19.12 -1.11 9.09
N MET A 348 18.61 -1.83 8.07
CA MET A 348 19.45 -2.59 7.15
C MET A 348 20.34 -1.68 6.29
N SER A 349 21.58 -2.10 6.02
CA SER A 349 22.45 -1.41 5.06
C SER A 349 22.02 -1.67 3.63
N ALA A 350 21.97 -0.59 2.84
CA ALA A 350 22.04 -0.66 1.39
C ALA A 350 23.35 -1.31 0.93
N ASP A 351 23.37 -1.75 -0.33
CA ASP A 351 24.53 -2.32 -1.03
C ASP A 351 25.16 -3.53 -0.30
N GLY A 352 24.32 -4.20 0.50
CA GLY A 352 24.67 -5.38 1.30
C GLY A 352 23.46 -6.26 1.55
N TYR A 353 22.39 -5.73 2.18
CA TYR A 353 21.15 -6.49 2.45
C TYR A 353 19.97 -6.01 1.62
N ILE A 354 19.88 -4.72 1.31
CA ILE A 354 18.96 -4.18 0.31
C ILE A 354 19.79 -3.82 -0.93
N LYS A 355 19.33 -4.18 -2.13
CA LYS A 355 20.12 -4.13 -3.39
C LYS A 355 20.57 -2.73 -3.81
N SER A 356 19.95 -1.66 -3.30
CA SER A 356 20.45 -0.29 -3.42
C SER A 356 19.83 0.63 -2.36
N GLN A 357 20.47 1.78 -2.13
CA GLN A 357 19.91 2.84 -1.28
C GLN A 357 18.60 3.41 -1.88
N ASP A 358 18.51 3.54 -3.20
CA ASP A 358 17.27 3.96 -3.89
C ASP A 358 16.08 3.02 -3.60
N LEU A 359 16.32 1.69 -3.62
CA LEU A 359 15.28 0.71 -3.29
C LEU A 359 14.88 0.77 -1.80
N LYS A 360 15.86 0.99 -0.92
CA LYS A 360 15.60 1.21 0.51
C LYS A 360 14.72 2.45 0.74
N ASP A 361 15.07 3.58 0.16
CA ASP A 361 14.31 4.82 0.32
C ASP A 361 12.91 4.74 -0.32
N MET A 362 12.77 4.05 -1.46
CA MET A 362 11.47 3.75 -2.06
C MET A 362 10.62 2.75 -1.27
N LEU A 363 11.21 1.89 -0.42
CA LEU A 363 10.44 1.05 0.52
C LEU A 363 9.99 1.83 1.76
N ILE A 364 10.84 2.75 2.25
CA ILE A 364 10.60 3.57 3.45
C ILE A 364 9.59 4.68 3.16
N GLN A 365 9.66 5.34 1.99
CA GLN A 365 8.69 6.34 1.53
C GLN A 365 8.28 6.07 0.06
N PRO A 366 7.47 5.03 -0.21
CA PRO A 366 7.04 4.71 -1.56
C PRO A 366 6.26 5.87 -2.18
N GLN A 367 6.66 6.24 -3.40
CA GLN A 367 6.04 7.30 -4.18
C GLN A 367 4.76 6.78 -4.83
N LEU A 368 3.79 7.66 -5.03
CA LEU A 368 2.60 7.34 -5.82
C LEU A 368 3.00 7.14 -7.28
N ALA A 369 2.48 6.09 -7.92
CA ALA A 369 2.80 5.76 -9.32
C ALA A 369 2.30 6.82 -10.31
N TRP A 370 1.25 7.56 -9.95
CA TRP A 370 0.68 8.63 -10.76
C TRP A 370 1.38 9.96 -10.44
N ARG A 371 1.63 10.76 -11.47
CA ARG A 371 2.23 12.12 -11.36
C ARG A 371 1.33 13.16 -10.66
N TYR A 372 0.22 12.74 -10.07
CA TYR A 372 -0.93 13.57 -9.73
C TYR A 372 -1.57 13.13 -8.40
N VAL A 373 -1.58 14.02 -7.41
CA VAL A 373 -2.32 13.89 -6.14
C VAL A 373 -3.37 14.98 -6.09
N SER A 374 -4.58 14.71 -5.55
CA SER A 374 -5.65 15.72 -5.42
C SER A 374 -5.09 17.04 -4.87
N GLN A 375 -5.46 18.17 -5.48
CA GLN A 375 -5.01 19.48 -5.01
C GLN A 375 -5.49 19.80 -3.58
N ASN A 376 -6.53 19.10 -3.12
CA ASN A 376 -7.09 19.23 -1.77
C ASN A 376 -6.37 18.36 -0.74
N GLN A 377 -5.43 17.51 -1.16
CA GLN A 377 -4.61 16.71 -0.24
C GLN A 377 -3.79 17.63 0.69
N ILE A 378 -3.96 17.42 1.99
CA ILE A 378 -3.28 18.15 3.07
C ILE A 378 -1.93 17.49 3.38
N PHE A 379 -1.81 16.16 3.22
CA PHE A 379 -0.58 15.44 3.50
C PHE A 379 0.50 15.69 2.42
N PRO A 380 1.78 15.85 2.80
CA PRO A 380 2.87 16.01 1.84
C PRO A 380 3.24 14.66 1.21
N LEU A 381 2.44 14.17 0.25
CA LEU A 381 2.68 12.91 -0.46
C LEU A 381 3.66 13.09 -1.63
N ASN A 382 4.56 12.13 -1.83
CA ASN A 382 5.54 12.14 -2.92
C ASN A 382 4.94 11.44 -4.17
N VAL A 383 5.08 12.04 -5.35
CA VAL A 383 4.71 11.44 -6.65
C VAL A 383 5.95 11.06 -7.45
N SER A 384 5.84 10.03 -8.28
CA SER A 384 6.97 9.58 -9.09
C SER A 384 7.07 10.32 -10.43
N ASN A 385 8.19 11.01 -10.65
CA ASN A 385 8.56 11.60 -11.93
C ASN A 385 9.12 10.52 -12.87
N GLY A 386 8.26 9.56 -13.27
CA GLY A 386 8.64 8.49 -14.19
C GLY A 386 9.22 9.00 -15.51
N SER A 387 10.07 8.20 -16.15
CA SER A 387 10.91 8.56 -17.29
C SER A 387 10.16 9.23 -18.45
N LEU A 388 10.86 10.12 -19.18
CA LEU A 388 10.35 10.69 -20.43
C LEU A 388 10.39 9.65 -21.55
N ALA A 389 9.23 9.40 -22.16
CA ALA A 389 9.10 8.65 -23.40
C ALA A 389 8.60 9.59 -24.51
N TYR A 390 8.78 9.20 -25.77
CA TYR A 390 8.37 9.95 -26.95
C TYR A 390 7.48 9.09 -27.83
N CYS A 391 6.38 9.65 -28.33
CA CYS A 391 5.59 9.06 -29.40
C CYS A 391 6.08 9.61 -30.73
N HIS A 392 6.58 8.72 -31.58
CA HIS A 392 6.96 9.00 -32.95
C HIS A 392 5.76 8.68 -33.86
N SER A 393 5.42 9.61 -34.75
CA SER A 393 4.31 9.47 -35.70
C SER A 393 4.84 9.55 -37.11
N TYR A 394 4.55 8.52 -37.90
CA TYR A 394 4.97 8.36 -39.29
C TYR A 394 3.75 8.50 -40.20
N LEU A 395 3.82 9.45 -41.13
CA LEU A 395 2.77 9.72 -42.11
C LEU A 395 3.22 9.20 -43.48
N TYR A 396 2.36 8.42 -44.13
CA TYR A 396 2.50 7.99 -45.53
C TYR A 396 1.24 8.39 -46.29
N TYR A 397 1.35 8.51 -47.62
CA TYR A 397 0.22 8.86 -48.51
C TYR A 397 -1.03 7.97 -48.39
N THR A 398 -0.93 6.79 -47.78
CA THR A 398 -2.03 5.80 -47.68
C THR A 398 -2.30 5.27 -46.27
N TYR A 399 -1.43 5.55 -45.28
CA TYR A 399 -1.61 5.13 -43.89
C TYR A 399 -0.74 5.94 -42.93
N SER A 400 -1.06 5.88 -41.64
CA SER A 400 -0.24 6.45 -40.56
C SER A 400 0.08 5.39 -39.51
N TYR A 401 1.32 5.38 -39.01
CA TYR A 401 1.76 4.49 -37.93
C TYR A 401 2.36 5.29 -36.77
N ARG A 402 2.35 4.72 -35.56
CA ARG A 402 2.96 5.31 -34.37
C ARG A 402 3.80 4.31 -33.62
N ASP A 403 4.95 4.78 -33.15
CA ASP A 403 5.82 4.07 -32.24
C ASP A 403 5.98 4.85 -30.94
N VAL A 404 6.37 4.17 -29.86
CA VAL A 404 6.68 4.83 -28.58
C VAL A 404 7.95 4.26 -27.98
N THR A 405 8.95 5.14 -27.84
CA THR A 405 10.33 4.81 -27.48
C THR A 405 10.83 5.73 -26.36
N TYR A 406 12.01 5.44 -25.82
CA TYR A 406 12.75 6.38 -24.97
C TYR A 406 13.69 7.30 -25.76
N ASP A 407 13.79 7.10 -27.08
CA ASP A 407 14.70 7.85 -27.94
C ASP A 407 14.00 9.08 -28.53
N LYS A 408 14.79 10.14 -28.72
CA LYS A 408 14.37 11.42 -29.31
C LYS A 408 15.00 11.64 -30.70
N THR A 409 15.86 10.73 -31.15
CA THR A 409 16.34 10.72 -32.53
C THR A 409 15.18 10.42 -33.49
N THR A 410 15.18 11.10 -34.61
CA THR A 410 14.36 10.79 -35.78
C THR A 410 15.11 9.81 -36.67
N ASP A 411 14.42 8.82 -37.23
CA ASP A 411 14.93 7.94 -38.27
C ASP A 411 14.96 8.70 -39.62
N PRO A 412 16.15 8.98 -40.19
CA PRO A 412 16.29 9.77 -41.42
C PRO A 412 15.70 9.09 -42.67
N ALA A 413 15.14 7.88 -42.55
CA ALA A 413 14.37 7.24 -43.62
C ALA A 413 12.98 7.90 -43.86
N TYR A 414 12.51 8.81 -43.01
CA TYR A 414 11.17 9.40 -43.10
C TYR A 414 11.18 10.93 -43.11
N GLU A 415 10.76 11.54 -44.22
CA GLU A 415 10.76 13.00 -44.41
C GLU A 415 9.72 13.76 -43.55
N GLU A 416 8.67 13.07 -43.07
CA GLU A 416 7.58 13.63 -42.26
C GLU A 416 7.47 13.06 -40.83
N GLU A 417 8.54 12.48 -40.27
CA GLU A 417 8.50 11.99 -38.88
C GLU A 417 8.27 13.12 -37.86
N ARG A 418 7.34 12.91 -36.93
CA ARG A 418 7.06 13.84 -35.83
C ARG A 418 7.13 13.12 -34.49
N PHE A 419 8.10 13.51 -33.65
CA PHE A 419 8.15 13.07 -32.25
C PHE A 419 7.41 14.05 -31.34
N ASN A 420 6.66 13.53 -30.38
CA ASN A 420 6.01 14.28 -29.32
C ASN A 420 6.33 13.66 -27.97
N THR A 421 6.64 14.47 -26.95
CA THR A 421 6.79 13.98 -25.57
C THR A 421 5.50 13.32 -25.12
N LEU A 422 5.60 12.11 -24.57
CA LEU A 422 4.46 11.32 -24.11
C LEU A 422 3.99 11.86 -22.74
N ILE A 423 2.79 12.42 -22.67
CA ILE A 423 2.26 13.11 -21.48
C ILE A 423 1.16 12.27 -20.84
N LEU A 424 1.36 11.87 -19.57
CA LEU A 424 0.31 11.19 -18.81
C LEU A 424 -0.83 12.19 -18.61
N LYS A 425 -2.01 11.83 -19.13
CA LYS A 425 -3.23 12.59 -18.96
C LYS A 425 -3.59 12.63 -17.48
N ASP A 426 -3.76 13.83 -16.95
CA ASP A 426 -4.41 14.02 -15.65
C ASP A 426 -5.91 13.64 -15.80
N PRO A 427 -6.44 12.67 -15.03
CA PRO A 427 -7.84 12.24 -15.10
C PRO A 427 -8.80 13.22 -14.40
N ARG A 428 -8.24 14.16 -13.61
CA ARG A 428 -8.96 15.14 -12.78
C ARG A 428 -9.39 16.36 -13.58
N VAL A 429 -10.37 17.06 -13.05
CA VAL A 429 -10.75 18.40 -13.52
C VAL A 429 -10.27 19.41 -12.49
N GLN A 430 -9.44 20.38 -12.90
CA GLN A 430 -8.85 21.38 -12.00
C GLN A 430 -8.23 20.75 -10.73
N GLY A 431 -7.47 19.66 -10.89
CA GLY A 431 -6.82 18.98 -9.77
C GLY A 431 -7.73 18.22 -8.80
N ARG A 432 -9.05 18.17 -9.02
CA ARG A 432 -10.04 17.47 -8.18
C ARG A 432 -10.50 16.15 -8.79
N TYR A 433 -10.73 15.14 -7.96
CA TYR A 433 -11.40 13.90 -8.36
C TYR A 433 -12.92 14.04 -8.39
N LEU A 434 -13.50 14.84 -7.51
CA LEU A 434 -14.93 15.15 -7.49
C LEU A 434 -15.27 16.40 -8.30
N LYS A 435 -16.49 16.44 -8.85
CA LYS A 435 -17.03 17.65 -9.47
C LYS A 435 -17.48 18.65 -8.41
N ALA A 436 -17.08 19.91 -8.58
CA ALA A 436 -17.61 21.04 -7.80
C ALA A 436 -18.76 21.75 -8.56
N PRO A 437 -19.72 22.37 -7.86
CA PRO A 437 -19.97 22.24 -6.42
C PRO A 437 -20.70 20.92 -6.12
N ALA A 438 -20.24 20.18 -5.12
CA ALA A 438 -20.96 19.03 -4.57
C ALA A 438 -20.84 19.00 -3.05
N LYS A 439 -21.87 18.45 -2.39
CA LYS A 439 -21.89 18.21 -0.95
C LYS A 439 -22.18 16.75 -0.64
N PHE A 440 -21.69 16.29 0.49
CA PHE A 440 -21.78 14.90 0.94
C PHE A 440 -22.21 14.83 2.41
N LEU A 441 -22.97 13.80 2.74
CA LEU A 441 -23.32 13.40 4.10
C LEU A 441 -22.36 12.28 4.52
N LEU A 442 -21.76 12.43 5.70
CA LEU A 442 -20.81 11.49 6.29
C LEU A 442 -21.34 10.92 7.60
N THR A 443 -21.23 9.61 7.77
CA THR A 443 -21.34 8.97 9.08
C THR A 443 -20.01 9.00 9.85
N ASP A 444 -20.07 8.67 11.15
CA ASP A 444 -18.90 8.55 12.01
C ASP A 444 -17.93 7.45 11.54
N ASP A 445 -18.48 6.39 10.92
CA ASP A 445 -17.76 5.30 10.27
C ASP A 445 -17.45 5.57 8.78
N LEU A 446 -17.32 6.84 8.39
CA LEU A 446 -16.86 7.30 7.06
C LEU A 446 -17.64 6.76 5.84
N ILE A 447 -18.92 6.40 6.00
CA ILE A 447 -19.81 6.15 4.86
C ILE A 447 -20.15 7.51 4.23
N LEU A 448 -19.85 7.66 2.94
CA LEU A 448 -20.11 8.85 2.15
C LEU A 448 -21.34 8.66 1.26
N THR A 449 -22.27 9.61 1.32
CA THR A 449 -23.41 9.66 0.40
C THR A 449 -23.61 11.08 -0.15
N PRO A 450 -24.00 11.26 -1.43
CA PRO A 450 -24.33 12.58 -1.96
C PRO A 450 -25.43 13.27 -1.14
N LEU A 451 -25.19 14.52 -0.73
CA LEU A 451 -26.12 15.26 0.11
C LEU A 451 -27.33 15.74 -0.69
N SER A 452 -28.52 15.55 -0.13
CA SER A 452 -29.76 16.18 -0.57
C SER A 452 -30.46 16.80 0.64
N THR A 453 -31.42 17.69 0.41
CA THR A 453 -32.28 18.28 1.46
C THR A 453 -33.09 17.22 2.21
N PHE A 454 -33.36 16.06 1.60
CA PHE A 454 -34.01 14.93 2.26
C PHE A 454 -33.03 14.07 3.07
N SER A 455 -31.74 14.02 2.70
CA SER A 455 -30.75 13.12 3.31
C SER A 455 -30.52 13.38 4.80
N THR A 456 -30.50 14.65 5.23
CA THR A 456 -30.31 15.01 6.65
C THR A 456 -31.52 14.65 7.50
N ILE A 457 -32.73 14.93 7.03
CA ILE A 457 -33.99 14.58 7.70
C ILE A 457 -34.13 13.05 7.78
N ALA A 458 -33.83 12.34 6.69
CA ALA A 458 -33.83 10.87 6.66
C ALA A 458 -32.80 10.28 7.65
N MET A 459 -31.62 10.89 7.79
CA MET A 459 -30.61 10.47 8.77
C MET A 459 -31.08 10.71 10.22
N LEU A 460 -31.66 11.87 10.53
CA LEU A 460 -32.20 12.15 11.88
C LEU A 460 -33.34 11.20 12.24
N ASN A 461 -34.24 10.89 11.28
CA ASN A 461 -35.29 9.87 11.45
C ASN A 461 -34.69 8.47 11.68
N LYS A 462 -33.69 8.06 10.90
CA LYS A 462 -32.97 6.78 11.06
C LYS A 462 -32.30 6.66 12.43
N LEU A 463 -31.70 7.75 12.92
CA LEU A 463 -31.04 7.84 14.23
C LEU A 463 -32.03 8.10 15.39
N LYS A 464 -33.32 8.27 15.10
CA LYS A 464 -34.41 8.60 16.04
C LYS A 464 -34.10 9.84 16.90
N VAL A 465 -33.54 10.89 16.30
CA VAL A 465 -33.22 12.16 16.96
C VAL A 465 -34.23 13.23 16.56
N PRO A 466 -34.93 13.88 17.51
CA PRO A 466 -35.85 14.97 17.21
C PRO A 466 -35.08 16.25 16.83
N LEU A 467 -35.64 17.05 15.92
CA LEU A 467 -34.95 18.21 15.33
C LEU A 467 -34.50 19.27 16.36
N ASN A 468 -35.18 19.36 17.50
CA ASN A 468 -34.83 20.28 18.58
C ASN A 468 -33.58 19.84 19.37
N ASP A 469 -33.23 18.55 19.36
CA ASP A 469 -32.08 17.96 20.06
C ASP A 469 -30.81 17.85 19.18
N VAL A 470 -30.73 18.59 18.06
CA VAL A 470 -29.49 18.65 17.24
C VAL A 470 -28.76 19.98 17.39
N LYS A 471 -27.43 19.93 17.42
CA LYS A 471 -26.51 21.07 17.41
C LYS A 471 -25.53 20.91 16.25
N GLU A 472 -25.33 21.99 15.51
CA GLU A 472 -24.29 22.07 14.48
C GLU A 472 -23.00 22.68 15.07
N LEU A 473 -21.85 22.28 14.53
CA LEU A 473 -20.52 22.74 14.89
C LEU A 473 -19.65 22.73 13.64
N GLU A 474 -19.12 23.88 13.24
CA GLU A 474 -18.10 23.95 12.19
C GLU A 474 -16.72 23.61 12.77
N VAL A 475 -15.99 22.73 12.10
CA VAL A 475 -14.67 22.24 12.52
C VAL A 475 -13.69 22.47 11.36
N THR A 476 -12.65 23.25 11.61
CA THR A 476 -11.54 23.42 10.68
C THR A 476 -10.66 22.18 10.71
N ILE A 477 -10.44 21.56 9.56
CA ILE A 477 -9.60 20.37 9.40
C ILE A 477 -8.27 20.80 8.79
N GLY A 478 -7.20 20.75 9.59
CA GLY A 478 -5.82 20.90 9.12
C GLY A 478 -5.08 19.56 9.03
N ILE A 479 -3.75 19.62 8.95
CA ILE A 479 -2.90 18.41 8.89
C ILE A 479 -3.01 17.58 10.17
N GLU A 480 -3.20 18.23 11.32
CA GLU A 480 -3.35 17.56 12.61
C GLU A 480 -4.67 16.76 12.66
N GLU A 481 -5.80 17.38 12.31
CA GLU A 481 -7.11 16.73 12.26
C GLU A 481 -7.13 15.64 11.20
N GLY A 482 -6.53 15.89 10.04
CA GLY A 482 -6.34 14.89 9.00
C GLY A 482 -5.62 13.63 9.48
N LEU A 483 -4.50 13.79 10.21
CA LEU A 483 -3.76 12.66 10.80
C LEU A 483 -4.56 11.95 11.89
N LYS A 484 -5.35 12.67 12.69
CA LYS A 484 -6.26 12.06 13.68
C LYS A 484 -7.34 11.22 13.00
N ILE A 485 -8.00 11.74 11.95
CA ILE A 485 -9.02 11.00 11.18
C ILE A 485 -8.39 9.77 10.53
N LEU A 486 -7.23 9.89 9.88
CA LEU A 486 -6.52 8.76 9.28
C LEU A 486 -6.16 7.69 10.32
N ARG A 487 -5.57 8.08 11.47
CA ARG A 487 -5.20 7.14 12.55
C ARG A 487 -6.40 6.50 13.24
N SER A 488 -7.57 7.14 13.22
CA SER A 488 -8.82 6.56 13.72
C SER A 488 -9.54 5.68 12.69
N SER A 489 -9.50 6.04 11.40
CA SER A 489 -10.15 5.27 10.33
C SER A 489 -9.62 3.84 10.21
N LEU A 490 -8.32 3.65 10.40
CA LEU A 490 -7.62 2.36 10.33
C LEU A 490 -7.98 1.38 11.47
N LYS A 491 -8.60 1.86 12.56
CA LYS A 491 -8.81 1.10 13.81
C LYS A 491 -10.24 1.14 14.38
N SER A 492 -11.09 2.07 13.91
CA SER A 492 -12.34 2.42 14.60
C SER A 492 -13.50 2.61 13.63
N MET A 493 -14.71 2.25 14.10
CA MET A 493 -16.00 2.53 13.49
C MET A 493 -16.65 3.82 14.04
N SER A 494 -15.88 4.65 14.75
CA SER A 494 -16.27 5.98 15.21
C SER A 494 -15.15 6.98 14.93
N ALA A 495 -14.69 7.03 13.68
CA ALA A 495 -13.44 7.68 13.33
C ALA A 495 -13.49 9.21 13.35
N LEU A 496 -14.65 9.83 13.10
CA LEU A 496 -14.81 11.28 13.22
C LEU A 496 -14.98 11.68 14.69
N SER A 497 -15.71 10.91 15.50
CA SER A 497 -15.76 11.07 16.96
C SER A 497 -14.37 10.95 17.59
N ASP A 498 -13.65 9.86 17.31
CA ASP A 498 -12.32 9.58 17.89
C ASP A 498 -11.23 10.57 17.44
N ALA A 499 -11.45 11.30 16.34
CA ALA A 499 -10.50 12.28 15.82
C ALA A 499 -10.83 13.73 16.23
N LEU A 500 -12.11 14.11 16.22
CA LEU A 500 -12.55 15.51 16.31
C LEU A 500 -13.21 15.85 17.66
N LEU A 501 -13.78 14.86 18.36
CA LEU A 501 -14.42 15.08 19.66
C LEU A 501 -13.45 14.75 20.80
N LYS A 502 -13.20 15.73 21.66
CA LYS A 502 -12.46 15.51 22.91
C LYS A 502 -13.26 14.57 23.80
N ARG A 503 -12.71 13.39 24.10
CA ARG A 503 -13.18 12.55 25.20
C ARG A 503 -13.10 13.37 26.49
N LYS A 504 -14.20 13.43 27.24
CA LYS A 504 -14.28 14.07 28.57
C LYS A 504 -13.75 13.14 29.64
#